data_AF-A0A963R0H0-F1
#
_entry.id   AF-A0A963R0H0-F1
#
_cell.length_a   1.000
_cell.length_b   1.000
_cell.length_c   1.000
_cell.angle_alpha   90.00
_cell.angle_beta   90.00
_cell.angle_gamma   90.00
#
_symmetry.space_group_name_H-M   'P 1'
#
loop_
_entity.id
_entity.type
_entity.pdbx_description
1 polymer ?
#
loop_
_entity_poly.entity_id
_entity_poly.type
_entity_poly.pdbx_seq_one_letter_code
_entity_poly.pdbx_strand_id
1 'polypeptide(L)'
;MTTPAPSDIAVAPELVTALAAHGLSLHCEEGVERPLVLQGATFRHKDRIREAGGAWSRTGQCWRLHSTAELERLGALLAGDGGLRETADRFEPADPRGGVPARAPEAGRRAAYGSKHYHGHRERLRTRFLESGADALADYELLEMILFFSVWRRDTKPLAKAMLERFGSLGGVLAAEPSRYAELVAGSTRIAPDDGAGSDDIAARSEAEVRRDEDLRFTQVLLKAIKACLERTLKEEIKARPVISSWTALIDYLTQVMSHEPAEHFRLLFLDRKNILIKDEVQSRGTVDHTPLYPREVVKRALELAASAVIMVHNHPSGDPTPSQADVTMTRQVVDALQPVGITVHDHVIIGKNRHTSFRSQGLI
;
A
#
# COMPACT_ATOMS: atom_id res chain seq x y z
N MET A 1 39.84 -6.83 -15.91
CA MET A 1 39.05 -7.58 -16.91
C MET A 1 37.72 -6.88 -17.02
N THR A 2 37.50 -6.22 -18.16
CA THR A 2 36.31 -5.43 -18.49
C THR A 2 35.12 -6.38 -18.65
N THR A 3 34.06 -6.15 -17.90
CA THR A 3 32.77 -6.86 -18.05
C THR A 3 32.25 -6.59 -19.47
N PRO A 4 31.86 -7.61 -20.26
CA PRO A 4 31.28 -7.36 -21.57
C PRO A 4 29.94 -6.63 -21.40
N ALA A 5 29.70 -5.61 -22.23
CA ALA A 5 28.40 -4.96 -22.37
C ALA A 5 27.35 -6.02 -22.82
N PRO A 6 26.08 -5.92 -22.38
CA PRO A 6 25.05 -6.88 -22.76
C PRO A 6 24.90 -6.87 -24.28
N SER A 7 25.23 -7.99 -24.90
CA SER A 7 25.19 -8.19 -26.33
C SER A 7 23.75 -8.12 -26.83
N ASP A 8 23.52 -7.31 -27.86
CA ASP A 8 22.31 -7.29 -28.68
C ASP A 8 21.85 -8.73 -28.98
N ILE A 9 20.72 -9.13 -28.39
CA ILE A 9 20.01 -10.30 -28.86
C ILE A 9 19.52 -9.94 -30.26
N ALA A 10 20.15 -10.52 -31.28
CA ALA A 10 19.77 -10.35 -32.68
C ALA A 10 18.41 -11.02 -32.93
N VAL A 11 17.33 -10.41 -32.43
CA VAL A 11 15.99 -10.73 -32.91
C VAL A 11 15.95 -10.28 -34.37
N ALA A 12 15.73 -11.23 -35.27
CA ALA A 12 15.65 -10.97 -36.70
C ALA A 12 14.63 -9.83 -36.97
N PRO A 13 15.02 -8.73 -37.65
CA PRO A 13 14.12 -7.61 -37.92
C PRO A 13 12.83 -8.02 -38.65
N GLU A 14 12.90 -9.08 -39.46
CA GLU A 14 11.75 -9.66 -40.15
C GLU A 14 10.70 -10.19 -39.16
N LEU A 15 11.15 -10.77 -38.05
CA LEU A 15 10.29 -11.35 -37.01
C LEU A 15 9.57 -10.27 -36.21
N VAL A 16 10.28 -9.17 -35.88
CA VAL A 16 9.67 -7.99 -35.25
C VAL A 16 8.62 -7.36 -36.17
N THR A 17 8.93 -7.28 -37.47
CA THR A 17 8.01 -6.75 -38.49
C THR A 17 6.77 -7.64 -38.65
N ALA A 18 6.96 -8.96 -38.66
CA ALA A 18 5.86 -9.93 -38.72
C ALA A 18 4.95 -9.83 -37.50
N LEU A 19 5.52 -9.72 -36.30
CA LEU A 19 4.75 -9.50 -35.07
C LEU A 19 3.96 -8.19 -35.15
N ALA A 20 4.59 -7.10 -35.60
CA ALA A 20 3.93 -5.80 -35.75
C ALA A 20 2.76 -5.84 -36.74
N ALA A 21 2.89 -6.58 -37.85
CA ALA A 21 1.81 -6.79 -38.82
C ALA A 21 0.59 -7.49 -38.21
N HIS A 22 0.82 -8.33 -37.20
CA HIS A 22 -0.23 -9.00 -36.41
C HIS A 22 -0.66 -8.22 -35.16
N GLY A 23 -0.21 -6.97 -35.02
CA GLY A 23 -0.52 -6.10 -33.89
C GLY A 23 0.18 -6.50 -32.59
N LEU A 24 1.25 -7.27 -32.66
CA LEU A 24 2.05 -7.72 -31.52
C LEU A 24 3.35 -6.90 -31.42
N SER A 25 3.75 -6.56 -30.20
CA SER A 25 5.04 -5.93 -29.92
C SER A 25 5.86 -6.77 -28.95
N LEU A 26 7.18 -6.73 -29.12
CA LEU A 26 8.15 -7.41 -28.27
C LEU A 26 8.88 -6.38 -27.40
N HIS A 27 8.99 -6.64 -26.11
CA HIS A 27 9.75 -5.85 -25.16
C HIS A 27 10.72 -6.74 -24.39
N CYS A 28 11.96 -6.28 -24.19
CA CYS A 28 12.92 -6.92 -23.28
C CYS A 28 12.88 -6.17 -21.94
N GLU A 29 12.81 -6.89 -20.82
CA GLU A 29 12.91 -6.30 -19.48
C GLU A 29 14.36 -5.78 -19.26
N GLU A 30 14.50 -4.58 -18.69
CA GLU A 30 15.83 -4.02 -18.38
C GLU A 30 16.59 -4.95 -17.42
N GLY A 31 17.80 -5.34 -17.81
CA GLY A 31 18.68 -6.19 -17.00
C GLY A 31 18.47 -7.69 -17.14
N VAL A 32 17.53 -8.16 -17.97
CA VAL A 32 17.34 -9.59 -18.23
C VAL A 32 17.27 -9.85 -19.73
N GLU A 33 18.29 -10.56 -20.25
CA GLU A 33 18.34 -10.98 -21.66
C GLU A 33 17.11 -11.83 -22.06
N ARG A 34 16.49 -12.55 -21.11
CA ARG A 34 15.23 -13.33 -21.27
C ARG A 34 14.49 -13.41 -19.92
N PRO A 35 13.16 -13.26 -19.85
CA PRO A 35 12.21 -13.53 -20.94
C PRO A 35 11.81 -12.29 -21.76
N LEU A 36 11.48 -12.54 -23.03
CA LEU A 36 10.89 -11.58 -23.95
C LEU A 36 9.40 -11.42 -23.65
N VAL A 37 8.93 -10.18 -23.52
CA VAL A 37 7.55 -9.86 -23.18
C VAL A 37 6.76 -9.52 -24.45
N LEU A 38 5.71 -10.29 -24.71
CA LEU A 38 4.77 -10.04 -25.81
C LEU A 38 3.60 -9.17 -25.34
N GLN A 39 3.31 -8.12 -26.10
CA GLN A 39 2.23 -7.17 -25.85
C GLN A 39 1.46 -6.85 -27.14
N GLY A 40 0.38 -6.06 -27.03
CA GLY A 40 -0.50 -5.73 -28.16
C GLY A 40 -1.69 -6.68 -28.29
N ALA A 41 -2.06 -7.05 -29.52
CA ALA A 41 -3.23 -7.87 -29.89
C ALA A 41 -3.12 -9.37 -29.49
N THR A 42 -2.47 -9.66 -28.36
CA THR A 42 -2.15 -11.02 -27.86
C THR A 42 -3.37 -11.92 -27.65
N PHE A 43 -4.57 -11.36 -27.49
CA PHE A 43 -5.78 -12.15 -27.32
C PHE A 43 -6.18 -12.88 -28.60
N ARG A 44 -6.07 -12.22 -29.76
CA ARG A 44 -6.35 -12.81 -31.09
C ARG A 44 -5.43 -14.00 -31.38
N HIS A 45 -4.24 -14.00 -30.77
CA HIS A 45 -3.20 -14.99 -31.00
C HIS A 45 -2.94 -15.89 -29.79
N LYS A 46 -3.82 -15.91 -28.78
CA LYS A 46 -3.58 -16.57 -27.49
C LYS A 46 -3.19 -18.05 -27.62
N ASP A 47 -3.82 -18.77 -28.55
CA ASP A 47 -3.61 -20.20 -28.73
C ASP A 47 -2.29 -20.45 -29.46
N ARG A 48 -1.98 -19.63 -30.47
CA ARG A 48 -0.68 -19.63 -31.18
C ARG A 48 0.48 -19.28 -30.23
N ILE A 49 0.28 -18.34 -29.31
CA ILE A 49 1.30 -17.97 -28.30
C ILE A 49 1.55 -19.13 -27.33
N ARG A 50 0.50 -19.84 -26.89
CA ARG A 50 0.65 -21.06 -26.07
C ARG A 50 1.36 -22.17 -26.81
N GLU A 51 0.97 -22.41 -28.05
CA GLU A 51 1.56 -23.42 -28.92
C GLU A 51 3.04 -23.15 -29.20
N ALA A 52 3.43 -21.88 -29.34
CA ALA A 52 4.83 -21.48 -29.46
C ALA A 52 5.68 -21.76 -28.20
N GLY A 53 5.04 -22.01 -27.05
CA GLY A 53 5.67 -22.20 -25.74
C GLY A 53 5.61 -20.98 -24.82
N GLY A 54 4.86 -19.95 -25.21
CA GLY A 54 4.69 -18.75 -24.39
C GLY A 54 3.94 -19.03 -23.09
N ALA A 55 4.44 -18.49 -21.99
CA ALA A 55 3.81 -18.60 -20.69
C ALA A 55 3.08 -17.30 -20.31
N TRP A 56 1.90 -17.44 -19.73
CA TRP A 56 1.19 -16.28 -19.16
C TRP A 56 1.74 -15.96 -17.77
N SER A 57 2.32 -14.77 -17.61
CA SER A 57 2.69 -14.23 -16.32
C SER A 57 1.44 -13.69 -15.61
N ARG A 58 1.02 -14.35 -14.52
CA ARG A 58 -0.11 -13.89 -13.69
C ARG A 58 0.20 -12.55 -13.01
N THR A 59 1.46 -12.38 -12.58
CA THR A 59 1.92 -11.15 -11.95
C THR A 59 2.00 -10.04 -12.99
N GLY A 60 2.78 -10.20 -14.05
CA GLY A 60 2.96 -9.19 -15.11
C GLY A 60 1.73 -8.95 -15.98
N GLN A 61 0.74 -9.85 -15.92
CA GLN A 61 -0.42 -9.89 -16.83
C GLN A 61 -0.01 -9.75 -18.29
N CYS A 62 1.06 -10.45 -18.66
CA CYS A 62 1.67 -10.42 -19.98
C CYS A 62 2.07 -11.83 -20.41
N TRP A 63 2.27 -12.00 -21.71
CA TRP A 63 2.87 -13.22 -22.25
C TRP A 63 4.39 -13.09 -22.23
N ARG A 64 5.07 -14.15 -21.79
CA ARG A 64 6.53 -14.24 -21.71
C ARG A 64 7.01 -15.39 -22.58
N LEU A 65 8.00 -15.12 -23.42
CA LEU A 65 8.77 -16.11 -24.16
C LEU A 65 10.17 -16.19 -23.53
N HIS A 66 10.62 -17.39 -23.22
CA HIS A 66 11.90 -17.65 -22.53
C HIS A 66 13.02 -17.97 -23.51
N SER A 67 12.74 -17.99 -24.81
CA SER A 67 13.76 -18.23 -25.82
C SER A 67 13.45 -17.58 -27.17
N THR A 68 14.50 -17.31 -27.95
CA THR A 68 14.37 -16.90 -29.35
C THR A 68 13.70 -18.00 -30.19
N ALA A 69 13.89 -19.27 -29.84
CA ALA A 69 13.22 -20.39 -30.50
C ALA A 69 11.69 -20.37 -30.30
N GLU A 70 11.19 -19.95 -29.13
CA GLU A 70 9.75 -19.71 -28.92
C GLU A 70 9.23 -18.55 -29.77
N LEU A 71 10.02 -17.49 -29.92
CA LEU A 71 9.68 -16.34 -30.76
C LEU A 71 9.62 -16.71 -32.26
N GLU A 72 10.58 -17.49 -32.74
CA GLU A 72 10.61 -17.99 -34.12
C GLU A 72 9.43 -18.92 -34.41
N ARG A 73 9.09 -19.83 -33.48
CA ARG A 73 7.89 -20.68 -33.60
C ARG A 73 6.62 -19.84 -33.67
N LEU A 74 6.50 -18.80 -32.84
CA LEU A 74 5.37 -17.88 -32.91
C LEU A 74 5.31 -17.18 -34.29
N GLY A 75 6.45 -16.71 -34.80
CA GLY A 75 6.53 -16.12 -36.14
C GLY A 75 6.06 -17.08 -37.23
N ALA A 76 6.47 -18.35 -37.18
CA ALA A 76 6.05 -19.37 -38.12
C ALA A 76 4.54 -19.67 -38.06
N LEU A 77 3.97 -19.76 -36.84
CA LEU A 77 2.53 -19.95 -36.63
C LEU A 77 1.70 -18.76 -37.12
N LEU A 78 2.27 -17.55 -37.11
CA LEU A 78 1.65 -16.36 -37.66
C LEU A 78 1.76 -16.31 -39.19
N ALA A 79 2.89 -16.76 -39.76
CA ALA A 79 3.15 -16.76 -41.20
C ALA A 79 2.47 -17.92 -41.96
N GLY A 80 2.14 -19.03 -41.30
CA GLY A 80 1.41 -20.16 -41.89
C GLY A 80 -0.04 -19.86 -42.30
N ASP A 81 -0.49 -18.63 -42.11
CA ASP A 81 -1.80 -18.14 -42.57
C ASP A 81 -1.75 -17.85 -44.08
N GLY A 82 -1.96 -18.89 -44.89
CA GLY A 82 -2.50 -18.71 -46.23
C GLY A 82 -3.91 -18.12 -46.14
N GLY A 83 -4.01 -16.79 -46.21
CA GLY A 83 -5.26 -16.07 -46.43
C GLY A 83 -6.09 -15.78 -45.18
N LEU A 84 -5.77 -14.68 -44.49
CA LEU A 84 -6.85 -13.89 -43.92
C LEU A 84 -7.70 -13.37 -45.08
N ARG A 85 -8.97 -13.79 -45.11
CA ARG A 85 -10.02 -13.12 -45.87
C ARG A 85 -9.83 -11.61 -45.71
N GLU A 86 -9.58 -10.94 -46.83
CA GLU A 86 -9.84 -9.51 -46.96
C GLU A 86 -11.31 -9.26 -46.61
N THR A 87 -11.58 -8.90 -45.36
CA THR A 87 -12.59 -7.87 -45.10
C THR A 87 -11.86 -6.55 -45.26
N ALA A 88 -11.75 -6.14 -46.52
CA ALA A 88 -11.38 -4.80 -46.90
C ALA A 88 -12.43 -3.82 -46.37
N ASP A 89 -12.19 -3.24 -45.20
CA ASP A 89 -12.69 -1.88 -44.96
C ASP A 89 -11.66 -0.91 -45.52
N ARG A 90 -11.96 -0.54 -46.77
CA ARG A 90 -11.39 0.60 -47.48
C ARG A 90 -11.60 1.85 -46.63
N PHE A 91 -10.53 2.41 -46.11
CA PHE A 91 -10.50 3.86 -45.87
C PHE A 91 -9.84 4.49 -47.10
N GLU A 92 -10.66 4.91 -48.06
CA GLU A 92 -10.19 5.79 -49.13
C GLU A 92 -9.83 7.17 -48.52
N PRO A 93 -8.66 7.73 -48.84
CA PRO A 93 -8.37 9.11 -48.50
C PRO A 93 -9.16 10.02 -49.43
N ALA A 94 -10.00 10.89 -48.87
CA ALA A 94 -10.67 11.93 -49.65
C ALA A 94 -9.61 12.88 -50.26
N ASP A 95 -9.55 12.93 -51.59
CA ASP A 95 -8.75 13.89 -52.37
C ASP A 95 -9.26 15.33 -52.14
N PRO A 96 -8.36 16.26 -51.78
CA PRO A 96 -8.67 17.67 -51.58
C PRO A 96 -8.72 18.42 -52.91
N ARG A 97 -9.83 19.10 -53.18
CA ARG A 97 -9.77 20.28 -54.05
C ARG A 97 -8.93 21.36 -53.36
N GLY A 98 -7.64 21.43 -53.71
CA GLY A 98 -6.80 22.60 -53.46
C GLY A 98 -5.28 22.37 -53.37
N GLY A 99 -4.62 22.03 -54.48
CA GLY A 99 -3.26 22.52 -54.79
C GLY A 99 -2.05 21.59 -54.54
N VAL A 100 -1.33 21.27 -55.63
CA VAL A 100 0.01 20.65 -55.74
C VAL A 100 1.00 21.83 -56.05
N PRO A 101 2.33 21.84 -55.75
CA PRO A 101 3.20 20.67 -55.90
C PRO A 101 4.46 20.46 -55.00
N ALA A 102 4.83 19.18 -54.97
CA ALA A 102 6.17 18.57 -55.05
C ALA A 102 7.32 19.00 -54.11
N ARG A 103 7.80 18.03 -53.31
CA ARG A 103 9.25 17.78 -53.17
C ARG A 103 9.54 16.31 -52.82
N ALA A 104 10.55 15.75 -53.49
CA ALA A 104 11.13 14.43 -53.26
C ALA A 104 11.84 14.36 -51.86
N PRO A 105 12.16 13.16 -51.35
CA PRO A 105 12.42 12.98 -49.92
C PRO A 105 13.81 13.50 -49.53
N GLU A 106 13.88 14.42 -48.59
CA GLU A 106 15.13 14.72 -47.89
C GLU A 106 15.38 13.65 -46.82
N ALA A 107 16.50 12.94 -46.99
CA ALA A 107 17.08 12.05 -46.01
C ALA A 107 17.32 12.79 -44.69
N GLY A 108 16.96 12.16 -43.58
CA GLY A 108 17.38 12.60 -42.25
C GLY A 108 16.26 13.18 -41.40
N ARG A 109 15.43 12.30 -40.83
CA ARG A 109 14.86 12.42 -39.48
C ARG A 109 14.25 11.07 -39.13
N ARG A 110 14.91 10.32 -38.24
CA ARG A 110 14.30 9.20 -37.52
C ARG A 110 13.11 9.78 -36.77
N ALA A 111 11.91 9.59 -37.30
CA ALA A 111 10.69 9.88 -36.56
C ALA A 111 10.65 8.91 -35.38
N ALA A 112 11.01 9.40 -34.20
CA ALA A 112 10.65 8.78 -32.95
C ALA A 112 9.12 8.73 -32.90
N TYR A 113 8.55 7.58 -33.27
CA TYR A 113 7.16 7.28 -33.00
C TYR A 113 6.99 7.26 -31.48
N GLY A 114 6.45 8.35 -30.94
CA GLY A 114 6.10 8.46 -29.52
C GLY A 114 5.11 7.35 -29.16
N SER A 115 5.59 6.31 -28.51
CA SER A 115 4.74 5.27 -27.94
C SER A 115 4.09 5.84 -26.68
N LYS A 116 2.75 5.85 -26.64
CA LYS A 116 1.99 6.28 -25.46
C LYS A 116 2.41 5.42 -24.25
N HIS A 117 2.76 6.08 -23.15
CA HIS A 117 3.34 5.54 -21.91
C HIS A 117 2.43 4.57 -21.11
N TYR A 118 1.96 3.47 -21.70
CA TYR A 118 1.18 2.43 -21.00
C TYR A 118 1.98 1.16 -20.72
N HIS A 119 3.08 0.96 -21.43
CA HIS A 119 3.85 -0.29 -21.42
C HIS A 119 4.77 -0.38 -20.18
N GLY A 120 4.76 -1.52 -19.49
CA GLY A 120 5.61 -1.80 -18.31
C GLY A 120 5.26 -1.05 -17.02
N HIS A 121 4.20 -0.23 -17.02
CA HIS A 121 3.79 0.59 -15.86
C HIS A 121 3.55 -0.24 -14.60
N ARG A 122 2.84 -1.37 -14.74
CA ARG A 122 2.51 -2.26 -13.60
C ARG A 122 3.75 -2.83 -12.92
N GLU A 123 4.76 -3.18 -13.72
CA GLU A 123 6.02 -3.73 -13.22
C GLU A 123 6.88 -2.64 -12.57
N ARG A 124 7.04 -1.49 -13.24
CA ARG A 124 7.75 -0.33 -12.65
C ARG A 124 7.15 0.11 -11.31
N LEU A 125 5.83 0.14 -11.18
CA LEU A 125 5.17 0.46 -9.91
C LEU A 125 5.50 -0.56 -8.81
N ARG A 126 5.50 -1.85 -9.13
CA ARG A 126 5.84 -2.91 -8.17
C ARG A 126 7.31 -2.86 -7.77
N THR A 127 8.21 -2.71 -8.74
CA THR A 127 9.65 -2.57 -8.47
C THR A 127 9.88 -1.38 -7.55
N ARG A 128 9.33 -0.21 -7.88
CA ARG A 128 9.44 0.99 -7.04
C ARG A 128 8.87 0.78 -5.64
N PHE A 129 7.73 0.10 -5.50
CA PHE A 129 7.16 -0.22 -4.19
C PHE A 129 8.05 -1.14 -3.36
N LEU A 130 8.65 -2.17 -3.98
CA LEU A 130 9.53 -3.11 -3.28
C LEU A 130 10.88 -2.49 -2.91
N GLU A 131 11.43 -1.63 -3.76
CA GLU A 131 12.75 -1.01 -3.55
C GLU A 131 12.70 0.24 -2.67
N SER A 132 11.65 1.06 -2.83
CA SER A 132 11.55 2.39 -2.21
C SER A 132 10.38 2.52 -1.22
N GLY A 133 9.57 1.48 -1.05
CA GLY A 133 8.43 1.48 -0.12
C GLY A 133 7.21 2.25 -0.62
N ALA A 134 6.19 2.33 0.24
CA ALA A 134 4.90 2.95 -0.09
C ALA A 134 4.97 4.47 -0.27
N ASP A 135 5.86 5.15 0.47
CA ASP A 135 6.02 6.62 0.43
C ASP A 135 6.53 7.14 -0.92
N ALA A 136 7.12 6.26 -1.73
CA ALA A 136 7.58 6.58 -3.08
C ALA A 136 6.45 6.57 -4.14
N LEU A 137 5.22 6.24 -3.74
CA LEU A 137 4.05 6.15 -4.61
C LEU A 137 2.99 7.15 -4.18
N ALA A 138 2.31 7.76 -5.15
CA ALA A 138 1.11 8.54 -4.86
C ALA A 138 -0.07 7.62 -4.50
N ASP A 139 -1.05 8.14 -3.75
CA ASP A 139 -2.24 7.40 -3.34
C ASP A 139 -2.95 6.68 -4.52
N TYR A 140 -3.07 7.36 -5.67
CA TYR A 140 -3.71 6.76 -6.83
C TYR A 140 -2.87 5.61 -7.41
N GLU A 141 -1.55 5.64 -7.29
CA GLU A 141 -0.65 4.57 -7.77
C GLU A 141 -0.68 3.35 -6.86
N LEU A 142 -0.78 3.57 -5.54
CA LEU A 142 -1.03 2.49 -4.57
C LEU A 142 -2.38 1.81 -4.86
N LEU A 143 -3.41 2.61 -5.17
CA LEU A 143 -4.72 2.09 -5.52
C LEU A 143 -4.70 1.34 -6.86
N GLU A 144 -3.97 1.84 -7.87
CA GLU A 144 -3.72 1.11 -9.12
C GLU A 144 -3.10 -0.27 -8.85
N MET A 145 -2.09 -0.34 -7.96
CA MET A 145 -1.46 -1.62 -7.61
C MET A 145 -2.45 -2.63 -7.03
N ILE A 146 -3.36 -2.19 -6.18
CA ILE A 146 -4.43 -3.05 -5.62
C ILE A 146 -5.38 -3.49 -6.74
N LEU A 147 -5.82 -2.54 -7.59
CA LEU A 147 -6.74 -2.81 -8.68
C LEU A 147 -6.15 -3.72 -9.76
N PHE A 148 -4.83 -3.85 -9.88
CA PHE A 148 -4.23 -4.81 -10.81
C PHE A 148 -4.64 -6.25 -10.52
N PHE A 149 -4.95 -6.59 -9.27
CA PHE A 149 -5.37 -7.95 -8.89
C PHE A 149 -6.82 -8.25 -9.27
N SER A 150 -7.65 -7.22 -9.46
CA SER A 150 -9.09 -7.36 -9.65
C SER A 150 -9.62 -6.87 -10.98
N VAL A 151 -8.91 -5.96 -11.65
CA VAL A 151 -9.29 -5.39 -12.93
C VAL A 151 -8.35 -5.92 -14.01
N TRP A 152 -8.86 -6.85 -14.81
CA TRP A 152 -8.07 -7.50 -15.84
C TRP A 152 -8.00 -6.67 -17.12
N ARG A 153 -6.78 -6.40 -17.63
CA ARG A 153 -6.50 -5.79 -18.94
C ARG A 153 -7.18 -4.44 -19.23
N ARG A 154 -7.40 -3.62 -18.20
CA ARG A 154 -7.86 -2.23 -18.35
C ARG A 154 -6.86 -1.24 -17.75
N ASP A 155 -6.95 0.01 -18.18
CA ASP A 155 -6.26 1.12 -17.53
C ASP A 155 -6.94 1.38 -16.17
N THR A 156 -6.22 1.11 -15.09
CA THR A 156 -6.71 1.28 -13.71
C THR A 156 -6.54 2.72 -13.22
N LYS A 157 -5.75 3.55 -13.90
CA LYS A 157 -5.44 4.91 -13.47
C LYS A 157 -6.67 5.82 -13.42
N PRO A 158 -7.56 5.84 -14.43
CA PRO A 158 -8.80 6.63 -14.36
C PRO A 158 -9.70 6.17 -13.22
N LEU A 159 -9.82 4.86 -13.00
CA LEU A 159 -10.64 4.29 -11.94
C LEU A 159 -10.09 4.64 -10.55
N ALA A 160 -8.77 4.52 -10.35
CA ALA A 160 -8.11 4.88 -9.11
C ALA A 160 -8.30 6.36 -8.76
N LYS A 161 -8.13 7.24 -9.74
CA LYS A 161 -8.37 8.69 -9.56
C LYS A 161 -9.84 8.99 -9.25
N ALA A 162 -10.77 8.38 -9.98
CA ALA A 162 -12.20 8.57 -9.74
C ALA A 162 -12.63 8.08 -8.35
N MET A 163 -12.06 6.97 -7.88
CA MET A 163 -12.28 6.48 -6.52
C MET A 163 -11.79 7.48 -5.47
N LEU A 164 -10.58 8.03 -5.62
CA LEU A 164 -10.05 9.02 -4.68
C LEU A 164 -10.81 10.34 -4.72
N GLU A 165 -11.21 10.81 -5.90
CA GLU A 165 -12.04 12.00 -6.04
C GLU A 165 -13.41 11.82 -5.36
N ARG A 166 -14.03 10.65 -5.53
CA ARG A 166 -15.35 10.35 -4.98
C ARG A 166 -15.34 10.10 -3.47
N PHE A 167 -14.29 9.45 -2.96
CA PHE A 167 -14.22 8.99 -1.57
C PHE A 167 -13.23 9.78 -0.70
N GLY A 168 -12.50 10.73 -1.29
CA GLY A 168 -11.64 11.71 -0.62
C GLY A 168 -10.25 11.23 -0.25
N SER A 169 -10.07 9.95 0.10
CA SER A 169 -8.77 9.38 0.50
C SER A 169 -8.73 7.86 0.33
N LEU A 170 -7.55 7.25 0.43
CA LEU A 170 -7.42 5.78 0.47
C LEU A 170 -8.28 5.14 1.57
N GLY A 171 -8.31 5.75 2.76
CA GLY A 171 -9.18 5.30 3.86
C GLY A 171 -10.66 5.41 3.50
N GLY A 172 -11.06 6.49 2.83
CA GLY A 172 -12.42 6.67 2.31
C GLY A 172 -12.80 5.63 1.27
N VAL A 173 -11.88 5.30 0.34
CA VAL A 173 -12.07 4.24 -0.66
C VAL A 173 -12.32 2.91 0.05
N LEU A 174 -11.49 2.52 1.02
CA LEU A 174 -11.66 1.26 1.75
C LEU A 174 -12.96 1.22 2.57
N ALA A 175 -13.34 2.34 3.18
CA ALA A 175 -14.53 2.47 4.01
C ALA A 175 -15.84 2.45 3.21
N ALA A 176 -15.84 2.89 1.95
CA ALA A 176 -17.04 3.06 1.14
C ALA A 176 -17.90 1.79 1.01
N GLU A 177 -19.22 1.93 1.08
CA GLU A 177 -20.18 0.83 0.89
C GLU A 177 -19.98 0.11 -0.47
N PRO A 178 -20.05 -1.24 -0.54
CA PRO A 178 -19.84 -2.01 -1.77
C PRO A 178 -20.67 -1.55 -2.97
N SER A 179 -21.92 -1.13 -2.73
CA SER A 179 -22.80 -0.63 -3.78
C SER A 179 -22.25 0.62 -4.49
N ARG A 180 -21.45 1.44 -3.80
CA ARG A 180 -20.93 2.70 -4.34
C ARG A 180 -19.78 2.52 -5.33
N TYR A 181 -19.15 1.36 -5.40
CA TYR A 181 -18.11 1.09 -6.41
C TYR A 181 -18.72 0.80 -7.79
N ALA A 182 -19.94 0.27 -7.85
CA ALA A 182 -20.62 -0.05 -9.11
C ALA A 182 -20.83 1.19 -9.99
N GLU A 183 -21.16 2.32 -9.35
CA GLU A 183 -21.33 3.63 -10.01
C GLU A 183 -20.07 4.11 -10.75
N LEU A 184 -18.88 3.78 -10.23
CA LEU A 184 -17.59 4.19 -10.79
C LEU A 184 -17.12 3.29 -11.93
N VAL A 185 -17.44 1.99 -11.85
CA VAL A 185 -17.12 1.03 -12.92
C VAL A 185 -17.99 1.29 -14.15
N ALA A 186 -19.27 1.64 -13.96
CA ALA A 186 -20.18 2.02 -15.04
C ALA A 186 -19.75 3.31 -15.77
N GLY A 187 -19.15 4.28 -15.08
CA GLY A 187 -18.70 5.55 -15.66
C GLY A 187 -17.35 5.49 -16.41
N SER A 188 -16.51 4.49 -16.12
CA SER A 188 -15.20 4.32 -16.78
C SER A 188 -15.27 3.77 -18.22
N THR A 189 -16.48 3.45 -18.70
CA THR A 189 -16.76 2.87 -20.00
C THR A 189 -17.51 3.84 -20.90
N ARG A 190 -16.79 4.76 -21.56
CA ARG A 190 -17.16 5.16 -22.92
C ARG A 190 -16.21 4.46 -23.88
N ILE A 191 -16.61 3.27 -24.31
CA ILE A 191 -16.21 2.80 -25.64
C ILE A 191 -17.05 3.66 -26.59
N ALA A 192 -16.42 4.38 -27.51
CA ALA A 192 -17.13 5.12 -28.54
C ALA A 192 -18.02 4.12 -29.31
N PRO A 193 -19.30 4.42 -29.56
CA PRO A 193 -20.12 3.56 -30.41
C PRO A 193 -19.52 3.60 -31.81
N ASP A 194 -19.15 2.44 -32.33
CA ASP A 194 -18.96 2.26 -33.77
C ASP A 194 -20.23 1.58 -34.28
N ASP A 195 -20.87 2.25 -35.22
CA ASP A 195 -22.26 2.04 -35.60
C ASP A 195 -22.34 0.90 -36.63
N GLY A 196 -22.34 -0.35 -36.15
CA GLY A 196 -22.62 -1.50 -37.02
C GLY A 196 -22.39 -2.85 -36.35
N ALA A 197 -23.41 -3.44 -35.72
CA ALA A 197 -23.28 -4.73 -35.04
C ALA A 197 -24.35 -5.73 -35.49
N GLY A 198 -23.91 -6.82 -36.13
CA GLY A 198 -24.69 -8.01 -36.44
C GLY A 198 -24.79 -8.98 -35.25
N SER A 199 -25.58 -10.05 -35.41
CA SER A 199 -26.03 -10.97 -34.35
C SER A 199 -24.95 -11.68 -33.52
N ASP A 200 -23.72 -11.80 -34.01
CA ASP A 200 -22.59 -12.42 -33.26
C ASP A 200 -22.07 -11.53 -32.12
N ASP A 201 -22.37 -10.22 -32.15
CA ASP A 201 -21.94 -9.28 -31.11
C ASP A 201 -22.74 -9.41 -29.80
N ILE A 202 -23.91 -10.04 -29.80
CA ILE A 202 -24.75 -10.15 -28.59
C ILE A 202 -24.10 -11.11 -27.58
N ALA A 203 -23.53 -12.23 -28.03
CA ALA A 203 -22.82 -13.18 -27.17
C ALA A 203 -21.50 -12.61 -26.64
N ALA A 204 -20.76 -11.85 -27.46
CA ALA A 204 -19.55 -11.17 -27.02
C ALA A 204 -19.86 -10.04 -26.01
N ARG A 205 -20.98 -9.32 -26.20
CA ARG A 205 -21.46 -8.29 -25.26
C ARG A 205 -21.86 -8.90 -23.91
N SER A 206 -22.54 -10.05 -23.89
CA SER A 206 -22.93 -10.73 -22.65
C SER A 206 -21.73 -11.29 -21.89
N GLU A 207 -20.74 -11.88 -22.57
CA GLU A 207 -19.49 -12.30 -21.93
C GLU A 207 -18.68 -11.13 -21.34
N ALA A 208 -18.66 -9.99 -22.03
CA ALA A 208 -17.99 -8.79 -21.56
C ALA A 208 -18.72 -8.14 -20.36
N GLU A 209 -20.03 -8.31 -20.27
CA GLU A 209 -20.87 -7.86 -19.15
C GLU A 209 -20.71 -8.75 -17.92
N VAL A 210 -20.79 -10.08 -18.09
CA VAL A 210 -20.53 -11.05 -17.02
C VAL A 210 -19.15 -10.84 -16.41
N ARG A 211 -18.12 -10.59 -17.24
CA ARG A 211 -16.76 -10.32 -16.76
C ARG A 211 -16.63 -9.00 -16.01
N ARG A 212 -17.42 -7.99 -16.36
CA ARG A 212 -17.46 -6.71 -15.64
C ARG A 212 -18.02 -6.90 -14.23
N ASP A 213 -19.06 -7.72 -14.10
CA ASP A 213 -19.66 -8.04 -12.81
C ASP A 213 -18.69 -8.85 -11.93
N GLU A 214 -17.93 -9.78 -12.51
CA GLU A 214 -16.91 -10.54 -11.80
C GLU A 214 -15.74 -9.65 -11.33
N ASP A 215 -15.18 -8.79 -12.21
CA ASP A 215 -14.13 -7.84 -11.87
C ASP A 215 -14.56 -6.92 -10.73
N LEU A 216 -15.81 -6.41 -10.79
CA LEU A 216 -16.39 -5.54 -9.76
C LEU A 216 -16.55 -6.28 -8.43
N ARG A 217 -17.12 -7.48 -8.43
CA ARG A 217 -17.27 -8.31 -7.22
C ARG A 217 -15.91 -8.61 -6.59
N PHE A 218 -14.92 -8.99 -7.40
CA PHE A 218 -13.58 -9.29 -6.89
C PHE A 218 -12.90 -8.02 -6.33
N THR A 219 -13.06 -6.87 -7.00
CA THR A 219 -12.58 -5.57 -6.50
C THR A 219 -13.20 -5.22 -5.14
N GLN A 220 -14.52 -5.39 -5.00
CA GLN A 220 -15.24 -5.15 -3.74
C GLN A 220 -14.71 -6.04 -2.62
N VAL A 221 -14.57 -7.34 -2.87
CA VAL A 221 -14.04 -8.30 -1.88
C VAL A 221 -12.62 -7.93 -1.49
N LEU A 222 -11.75 -7.61 -2.45
CA LEU A 222 -10.35 -7.26 -2.20
C LEU A 222 -10.24 -6.02 -1.30
N LEU A 223 -10.94 -4.92 -1.64
CA LEU A 223 -10.91 -3.70 -0.85
C LEU A 223 -11.47 -3.92 0.57
N LYS A 224 -12.53 -4.73 0.71
CA LYS A 224 -13.11 -5.05 2.02
C LYS A 224 -12.23 -5.98 2.85
N ALA A 225 -11.53 -6.92 2.23
CA ALA A 225 -10.54 -7.75 2.91
C ALA A 225 -9.39 -6.90 3.45
N ILE A 226 -8.84 -5.98 2.63
CA ILE A 226 -7.78 -5.06 3.06
C ILE A 226 -8.25 -4.21 4.24
N LYS A 227 -9.46 -3.61 4.16
CA LYS A 227 -10.05 -2.87 5.29
C LYS A 227 -10.16 -3.72 6.55
N ALA A 228 -10.70 -4.92 6.44
CA ALA A 228 -10.91 -5.80 7.59
C ALA A 228 -9.58 -6.19 8.25
N CYS A 229 -8.53 -6.44 7.47
CA CYS A 229 -7.19 -6.67 7.99
C CYS A 229 -6.67 -5.43 8.74
N LEU A 230 -6.73 -4.25 8.12
CA LEU A 230 -6.29 -2.99 8.76
C LEU A 230 -7.05 -2.72 10.07
N GLU A 231 -8.37 -2.89 10.08
CA GLU A 231 -9.18 -2.70 11.30
C GLU A 231 -8.84 -3.72 12.39
N ARG A 232 -8.53 -4.97 12.04
CA ARG A 232 -8.13 -5.98 13.02
C ARG A 232 -6.76 -5.68 13.61
N THR A 233 -5.77 -5.33 12.78
CA THR A 233 -4.43 -4.94 13.23
C THR A 233 -4.47 -3.68 14.11
N LEU A 234 -5.22 -2.65 13.71
CA LEU A 234 -5.38 -1.45 14.56
C LEU A 234 -6.11 -1.77 15.87
N LYS A 235 -7.08 -2.68 15.85
CA LYS A 235 -7.75 -3.15 17.08
C LYS A 235 -6.84 -3.99 17.97
N GLU A 236 -5.86 -4.70 17.42
CA GLU A 236 -4.86 -5.43 18.21
C GLU A 236 -3.96 -4.48 19.01
N GLU A 237 -3.50 -3.38 18.41
CA GLU A 237 -2.76 -2.34 19.13
C GLU A 237 -3.59 -1.66 20.22
N ILE A 238 -4.89 -1.44 19.98
CA ILE A 238 -5.82 -0.88 20.97
C ILE A 238 -6.07 -1.88 22.11
N LYS A 239 -6.25 -3.18 21.80
CA LYS A 239 -6.44 -4.24 22.81
C LYS A 239 -5.20 -4.46 23.68
N ALA A 240 -4.01 -4.22 23.14
CA ALA A 240 -2.76 -4.30 23.88
C ALA A 240 -2.54 -3.13 24.84
N ARG A 241 -3.36 -2.05 24.74
CA ARG A 241 -3.31 -0.92 25.65
C ARG A 241 -4.40 -1.08 26.71
N PRO A 242 -4.07 -1.11 28.01
CA PRO A 242 -5.09 -1.11 29.05
C PRO A 242 -5.94 0.16 28.91
N VAL A 243 -7.25 -0.01 28.71
CA VAL A 243 -8.20 1.11 28.76
C VAL A 243 -8.38 1.47 30.22
N ILE A 244 -7.56 2.40 30.70
CA ILE A 244 -7.69 2.98 32.03
C ILE A 244 -8.83 4.00 31.97
N SER A 245 -10.06 3.51 32.12
CA SER A 245 -11.30 4.31 32.02
C SER A 245 -11.73 4.92 33.35
N SER A 246 -11.13 4.52 34.46
CA SER A 246 -11.43 5.00 35.80
C SER A 246 -10.24 4.82 36.75
N TRP A 247 -10.30 5.50 37.90
CA TRP A 247 -9.33 5.30 38.98
C TRP A 247 -9.29 3.85 39.47
N THR A 248 -10.44 3.20 39.62
CA THR A 248 -10.51 1.78 40.00
C THR A 248 -9.81 0.89 38.98
N ALA A 249 -10.08 1.10 37.68
CA ALA A 249 -9.42 0.35 36.61
C ALA A 249 -7.90 0.57 36.58
N LEU A 250 -7.44 1.79 36.90
CA LEU A 250 -6.01 2.09 37.05
C LEU A 250 -5.40 1.27 38.19
N ILE A 251 -6.00 1.31 39.39
CA ILE A 251 -5.49 0.61 40.56
C ILE A 251 -5.49 -0.90 40.35
N ASP A 252 -6.55 -1.47 39.75
CA ASP A 252 -6.63 -2.90 39.45
C ASP A 252 -5.48 -3.33 38.52
N TYR A 253 -5.26 -2.57 37.44
CA TYR A 253 -4.16 -2.78 36.51
C TYR A 253 -2.78 -2.69 37.21
N LEU A 254 -2.54 -1.63 37.98
CA LEU A 254 -1.28 -1.43 38.69
C LEU A 254 -1.04 -2.53 39.73
N THR A 255 -2.09 -2.95 40.45
CA THR A 255 -2.01 -4.04 41.42
C THR A 255 -1.64 -5.34 40.72
N GLN A 256 -2.27 -5.66 39.59
CA GLN A 256 -1.97 -6.87 38.83
C GLN A 256 -0.53 -6.90 38.30
N VAL A 257 -0.01 -5.76 37.85
CA VAL A 257 1.32 -5.68 37.22
C VAL A 257 2.45 -5.50 38.24
N MET A 258 2.19 -4.98 39.44
CA MET A 258 3.26 -4.56 40.37
C MET A 258 3.23 -5.23 41.75
N SER A 259 2.10 -5.74 42.23
CA SER A 259 1.98 -6.21 43.63
C SER A 259 2.82 -7.46 43.95
N HIS A 260 3.15 -8.26 42.93
CA HIS A 260 3.93 -9.50 43.06
C HIS A 260 5.38 -9.36 42.60
N GLU A 261 5.79 -8.15 42.21
CA GLU A 261 7.16 -7.90 41.78
C GLU A 261 8.11 -7.92 42.99
N PRO A 262 9.16 -8.76 42.98
CA PRO A 262 10.05 -8.95 44.13
C PRO A 262 10.99 -7.76 44.35
N ALA A 263 11.10 -6.87 43.36
CA ALA A 263 11.89 -5.65 43.40
C ALA A 263 10.99 -4.41 43.36
N GLU A 264 11.52 -3.29 43.83
CA GLU A 264 10.90 -1.99 43.64
C GLU A 264 10.97 -1.60 42.16
N HIS A 265 9.80 -1.35 41.59
CA HIS A 265 9.57 -0.89 40.23
C HIS A 265 8.95 0.49 40.30
N PHE A 266 9.65 1.47 39.73
CA PHE A 266 9.13 2.81 39.56
C PHE A 266 8.67 3.01 38.13
N ARG A 267 7.45 3.51 37.94
CA ARG A 267 6.86 3.80 36.62
C ARG A 267 6.25 5.19 36.55
N LEU A 268 6.16 5.68 35.33
CA LEU A 268 5.48 6.91 34.98
C LEU A 268 4.39 6.62 33.95
N LEU A 269 3.19 7.14 34.23
CA LEU A 269 2.07 7.12 33.31
C LEU A 269 1.92 8.52 32.72
N PHE A 270 2.16 8.67 31.43
CA PHE A 270 2.07 9.94 30.71
C PHE A 270 0.67 10.11 30.13
N LEU A 271 0.06 11.28 30.35
CA LEU A 271 -1.35 11.54 30.03
C LEU A 271 -1.48 12.78 29.14
N ASP A 272 -2.46 12.74 28.23
CA ASP A 272 -2.84 13.89 27.42
C ASP A 272 -3.82 14.83 28.15
N ARG A 273 -4.25 15.92 27.50
CA ARG A 273 -5.15 16.92 28.11
C ARG A 273 -6.55 16.39 28.39
N LYS A 274 -6.91 15.24 27.82
CA LYS A 274 -8.18 14.54 28.05
C LYS A 274 -8.02 13.43 29.10
N ASN A 275 -6.87 13.38 29.79
CA ASN A 275 -6.50 12.34 30.75
C ASN A 275 -6.43 10.93 30.14
N ILE A 276 -6.12 10.83 28.84
CA ILE A 276 -5.91 9.55 28.17
C ILE A 276 -4.44 9.13 28.32
N LEU A 277 -4.19 7.87 28.68
CA LEU A 277 -2.84 7.32 28.79
C LEU A 277 -2.15 7.32 27.41
N ILE A 278 -1.12 8.13 27.28
CA ILE A 278 -0.21 8.17 26.12
C ILE A 278 0.77 6.98 26.22
N LYS A 279 1.37 6.80 27.40
CA LYS A 279 2.43 5.79 27.62
C LYS A 279 2.52 5.39 29.10
N ASP A 280 2.64 4.09 29.34
CA ASP A 280 3.16 3.52 30.59
C ASP A 280 4.63 3.16 30.40
N GLU A 281 5.50 3.67 31.27
CA GLU A 281 6.95 3.48 31.17
C GLU A 281 7.56 3.16 32.54
N VAL A 282 8.25 2.02 32.63
CA VAL A 282 9.03 1.66 33.82
C VAL A 282 10.36 2.40 33.77
N GLN A 283 10.57 3.34 34.69
CA GLN A 283 11.78 4.18 34.76
C GLN A 283 12.92 3.49 35.50
N SER A 284 12.61 2.67 36.49
CA SER A 284 13.60 1.89 37.22
C SER A 284 13.05 0.51 37.58
N ARG A 285 13.93 -0.49 37.47
CA ARG A 285 13.75 -1.82 38.05
C ARG A 285 14.90 -2.04 39.02
N GLY A 286 14.64 -2.00 40.31
CA GLY A 286 15.68 -2.05 41.32
C GLY A 286 16.25 -3.45 41.58
N THR A 287 17.45 -3.48 42.15
CA THR A 287 17.82 -4.36 43.26
C THR A 287 18.27 -3.46 44.41
N VAL A 288 17.66 -3.61 45.59
CA VAL A 288 17.97 -3.09 46.95
C VAL A 288 18.40 -1.61 47.13
N ASP A 289 19.17 -1.02 46.23
CA ASP A 289 19.52 0.40 46.20
C ASP A 289 18.80 1.08 45.02
N HIS A 290 17.71 1.78 45.33
CA HIS A 290 16.96 2.67 44.44
C HIS A 290 17.86 3.37 43.40
N THR A 291 17.57 3.21 42.10
CA THR A 291 18.14 4.14 41.11
C THR A 291 17.39 5.46 41.26
N PRO A 292 18.06 6.58 41.60
CA PRO A 292 17.38 7.84 41.83
C PRO A 292 16.65 8.30 40.56
N LEU A 293 15.36 8.59 40.69
CA LEU A 293 14.57 9.21 39.63
C LEU A 293 15.04 10.67 39.49
N TYR A 294 15.73 10.99 38.38
CA TYR A 294 16.21 12.34 38.14
C TYR A 294 15.09 13.21 37.52
N PRO A 295 14.66 14.31 38.16
CA PRO A 295 13.57 15.15 37.64
C PRO A 295 13.78 15.65 36.21
N ARG A 296 15.04 15.91 35.81
CA ARG A 296 15.36 16.32 34.43
C ARG A 296 14.95 15.28 33.37
N GLU A 297 15.07 13.99 33.67
CA GLU A 297 14.73 12.92 32.72
C GLU A 297 13.21 12.78 32.64
N VAL A 298 12.51 12.97 33.77
CA VAL A 298 11.05 13.02 33.82
C VAL A 298 10.52 14.17 32.97
N VAL A 299 11.07 15.38 33.13
CA VAL A 299 10.70 16.56 32.34
C VAL A 299 10.97 16.34 30.86
N LYS A 300 12.18 15.89 30.51
CA LYS A 300 12.55 15.59 29.11
C LYS A 300 11.56 14.60 28.50
N ARG A 301 11.27 13.51 29.19
CA ARG A 301 10.39 12.45 28.69
C ARG A 301 8.94 12.92 28.53
N ALA A 302 8.43 13.68 29.49
CA ALA A 302 7.09 14.23 29.43
C ALA A 302 6.91 15.20 28.25
N LEU A 303 7.94 16.02 27.96
CA LEU A 303 7.96 16.91 26.80
C LEU A 303 8.07 16.14 25.47
N GLU A 304 8.93 15.12 25.38
CA GLU A 304 9.05 14.25 24.18
C GLU A 304 7.72 13.60 23.81
N LEU A 305 6.94 13.20 24.81
CA LEU A 305 5.63 12.57 24.64
C LEU A 305 4.48 13.56 24.52
N ALA A 306 4.76 14.87 24.55
CA ALA A 306 3.76 15.94 24.60
C ALA A 306 2.68 15.71 25.69
N ALA A 307 3.09 15.16 26.84
CA ALA A 307 2.21 14.91 27.97
C ALA A 307 1.80 16.23 28.63
N SER A 308 0.54 16.33 29.05
CA SER A 308 0.08 17.44 29.90
C SER A 308 -0.01 17.07 31.37
N ALA A 309 0.03 15.77 31.68
CA ALA A 309 0.07 15.30 33.05
C ALA A 309 0.81 13.97 33.18
N VAL A 310 1.23 13.67 34.41
CA VAL A 310 1.94 12.44 34.77
C VAL A 310 1.34 11.85 36.05
N ILE A 311 1.25 10.52 36.14
CA ILE A 311 1.04 9.80 37.41
C ILE A 311 2.30 9.01 37.71
N MET A 312 2.82 9.20 38.92
CA MET A 312 3.96 8.46 39.45
C MET A 312 3.46 7.22 40.17
N VAL A 313 4.12 6.07 39.99
CA VAL A 313 3.74 4.84 40.70
C VAL A 313 4.98 4.04 41.06
N HIS A 314 5.05 3.53 42.29
CA HIS A 314 5.98 2.47 42.65
C HIS A 314 5.35 1.42 43.54
N ASN A 315 5.96 0.23 43.62
CA ASN A 315 5.56 -0.79 44.59
C ASN A 315 6.53 -0.86 45.77
N HIS A 316 6.03 -1.29 46.91
CA HIS A 316 6.83 -1.73 48.05
C HIS A 316 6.78 -3.26 48.15
N PRO A 317 7.89 -3.99 47.88
CA PRO A 317 7.95 -5.45 47.99
C PRO A 317 7.61 -5.97 49.40
N SER A 318 7.81 -5.15 50.43
CA SER A 318 7.38 -5.42 51.82
C SER A 318 5.87 -5.67 51.91
N GLY A 319 5.11 -5.05 51.00
CA GLY A 319 3.65 -5.08 50.92
C GLY A 319 2.95 -3.95 51.68
N ASP A 320 3.67 -3.13 52.43
CA ASP A 320 3.13 -1.95 53.12
C ASP A 320 3.26 -0.71 52.21
N PRO A 321 2.15 -0.11 51.73
CA PRO A 321 2.18 1.04 50.83
C PRO A 321 2.36 2.38 51.57
N THR A 322 2.79 2.39 52.83
CA THR A 322 3.05 3.62 53.58
C THR A 322 4.24 4.39 53.00
N PRO A 323 4.11 5.68 52.68
CA PRO A 323 5.18 6.46 52.08
C PRO A 323 6.35 6.70 53.04
N SER A 324 7.57 6.55 52.55
CA SER A 324 8.78 6.95 53.23
C SER A 324 9.06 8.45 53.04
N GLN A 325 9.96 9.02 53.86
CA GLN A 325 10.40 10.41 53.65
C GLN A 325 11.16 10.61 52.33
N ALA A 326 11.81 9.55 51.82
CA ALA A 326 12.46 9.57 50.52
C ALA A 326 11.43 9.71 49.40
N ASP A 327 10.31 8.98 49.48
CA ASP A 327 9.20 9.07 48.51
C ASP A 327 8.62 10.48 48.48
N VAL A 328 8.36 11.06 49.65
CA VAL A 328 7.83 12.43 49.78
C VAL A 328 8.78 13.45 49.18
N THR A 329 10.08 13.34 49.47
CA THR A 329 11.11 14.27 48.97
C THR A 329 11.23 14.17 47.45
N MET A 330 11.33 12.96 46.92
CA MET A 330 11.44 12.68 45.49
C MET A 330 10.21 13.18 44.72
N THR A 331 9.00 12.97 45.26
CA THR A 331 7.75 13.44 44.64
C THR A 331 7.73 14.95 44.50
N ARG A 332 8.07 15.67 45.57
CA ARG A 332 8.11 17.14 45.56
C ARG A 332 9.09 17.67 44.52
N GLN A 333 10.29 17.08 44.44
CA GLN A 333 11.27 17.47 43.43
C GLN A 333 10.77 17.30 41.99
N VAL A 334 9.98 16.25 41.71
CA VAL A 334 9.39 16.03 40.39
C VAL A 334 8.25 17.02 40.12
N VAL A 335 7.38 17.27 41.10
CA VAL A 335 6.30 18.27 41.03
C VAL A 335 6.88 19.64 40.71
N ASP A 336 7.89 20.08 41.47
CA ASP A 336 8.54 21.38 41.32
C ASP A 336 9.24 21.52 39.95
N ALA A 337 9.71 20.42 39.37
CA ALA A 337 10.37 20.41 38.06
C ALA A 337 9.38 20.43 36.87
N LEU A 338 8.21 19.80 37.01
CA LEU A 338 7.20 19.72 35.94
C LEU A 338 6.27 20.94 35.91
N GLN A 339 6.01 21.56 37.05
CA GLN A 339 5.09 22.70 37.15
C GLN A 339 5.49 23.90 36.24
N PRO A 340 6.77 24.30 36.13
CA PRO A 340 7.17 25.43 35.27
C PRO A 340 6.96 25.19 33.77
N VAL A 341 6.95 23.92 33.32
CA VAL A 341 6.71 23.55 31.91
C VAL A 341 5.24 23.22 31.64
N GLY A 342 4.34 23.48 32.60
CA GLY A 342 2.89 23.31 32.44
C GLY A 342 2.43 21.85 32.45
N ILE A 343 3.18 20.96 33.11
CA ILE A 343 2.83 19.54 33.24
C ILE A 343 2.44 19.24 34.68
N THR A 344 1.26 18.68 34.89
CA THR A 344 0.73 18.40 36.24
C THR A 344 1.07 16.98 36.69
N VAL A 345 1.53 16.81 37.93
CA VAL A 345 1.55 15.49 38.58
C VAL A 345 0.17 15.24 39.18
N HIS A 346 -0.60 14.32 38.58
CA HIS A 346 -1.97 14.03 39.04
C HIS A 346 -2.00 13.26 40.34
N ASP A 347 -1.12 12.28 40.48
CA ASP A 347 -0.96 11.53 41.72
C ASP A 347 0.41 10.86 41.80
N HIS A 348 0.75 10.43 43.00
CA HIS A 348 1.79 9.45 43.26
C HIS A 348 1.19 8.28 44.04
N VAL A 349 1.18 7.09 43.43
CA VAL A 349 0.53 5.89 43.96
C VAL A 349 1.58 4.88 44.41
N ILE A 350 1.49 4.42 45.67
CA ILE A 350 2.31 3.32 46.17
C ILE A 350 1.46 2.04 46.19
N ILE A 351 1.93 0.98 45.53
CA ILE A 351 1.28 -0.32 45.44
C ILE A 351 1.90 -1.29 46.46
N GLY A 352 1.07 -1.83 47.35
CA GLY A 352 1.44 -2.88 48.31
C GLY A 352 0.74 -4.20 48.01
N LYS A 353 0.70 -5.11 49.00
CA LYS A 353 -0.03 -6.39 48.89
C LYS A 353 -1.52 -6.15 49.15
N ASN A 354 -2.32 -6.19 48.08
CA ASN A 354 -3.78 -5.96 48.10
C ASN A 354 -4.20 -4.61 48.70
N ARG A 355 -3.30 -3.62 48.75
CA ARG A 355 -3.54 -2.27 49.26
C ARG A 355 -2.73 -1.27 48.44
N HIS A 356 -3.18 -0.03 48.41
CA HIS A 356 -2.48 1.07 47.77
C HIS A 356 -2.62 2.36 48.59
N THR A 357 -1.69 3.28 48.37
CA THR A 357 -1.74 4.64 48.93
C THR A 357 -1.67 5.64 47.80
N SER A 358 -2.49 6.69 47.86
CA SER A 358 -2.46 7.85 46.96
C SER A 358 -1.95 9.06 47.72
N PHE A 359 -0.92 9.72 47.21
CA PHE A 359 -0.36 10.95 47.80
C PHE A 359 -1.38 12.06 47.79
N ARG A 360 -2.16 12.18 46.70
CA ARG A 360 -3.22 13.16 46.58
C ARG A 360 -4.30 12.96 47.65
N SER A 361 -4.72 11.71 47.87
CA SER A 361 -5.73 11.37 48.88
C SER A 361 -5.24 11.60 50.31
N GLN A 362 -3.93 11.51 50.53
CA GLN A 362 -3.28 11.83 51.81
C GLN A 362 -2.92 13.31 51.97
N GLY A 363 -3.17 14.16 50.97
CA GLY A 363 -2.84 15.59 51.00
C GLY A 363 -1.34 15.89 50.96
N LEU A 364 -0.54 15.01 50.36
CA LEU A 364 0.90 15.18 50.21
C LEU A 364 1.31 15.97 48.95
N ILE A 365 0.37 16.13 48.01
CA ILE A 365 0.48 16.88 46.74
C ILE A 365 -0.84 17.55 46.37
#